data_AF-A0A3T1CZN8-F1
#
_entry.id   AF-A0A3T1CZN8-F1
#
_cell.length_a   1.000
_cell.length_b   1.000
_cell.length_c   1.000
_cell.angle_alpha   90.00
_cell.angle_beta   90.00
_cell.angle_gamma   90.00
#
_symmetry.space_group_name_H-M   'P 1'
#
loop_
_entity.id
_entity.type
_entity.pdbx_description
1 polymer ?
#
loop_
_entity_poly.entity_id
_entity_poly.type
_entity_poly.pdbx_seq_one_letter_code
_entity_poly.pdbx_strand_id
1 'polypeptide(L)'
;MFVITYEDRKIVENEISRDIELNPQYGIAAFKFIYNLLNQIHHSDLLAQHFNPYINLNTLDSLTPKQLSDAFNQLLQLAFESSTEIEKPLLYTTGQIATYFGVSTTTINNWLRDKRILFPSMDDKQSFKQARIPITAIYRSTNGKETVIREVIQEYEYQKSQEPVYDEVERMKNLVQLLLTFESKYNGKYEEVVSRIGDPNSSDDWKWTRDADEWRYVMKEITGDR
;
A
#
# COMPACT_ATOMS: atom_id res chain seq x y z
N MET A 1 10.82 -1.26 -3.93
CA MET A 1 10.68 -2.71 -3.64
C MET A 1 11.38 -3.49 -4.76
N PHE A 2 12.55 -4.01 -4.46
CA PHE A 2 13.42 -4.64 -5.45
C PHE A 2 12.77 -5.94 -5.91
N VAL A 3 12.41 -6.04 -7.19
CA VAL A 3 12.11 -7.34 -7.79
C VAL A 3 13.47 -7.93 -8.09
N ILE A 4 13.88 -8.92 -7.30
CA ILE A 4 15.15 -9.60 -7.54
C ILE A 4 14.97 -10.39 -8.83
N THR A 5 15.61 -9.93 -9.91
CA THR A 5 15.58 -10.64 -11.19
C THR A 5 16.42 -11.91 -11.11
N TYR A 6 16.25 -12.82 -12.07
CA TYR A 6 17.11 -14.00 -12.19
C TYR A 6 18.60 -13.61 -12.29
N GLU A 7 18.91 -12.49 -12.94
CA GLU A 7 20.27 -11.95 -13.03
C GLU A 7 20.76 -11.40 -11.69
N ASP A 8 19.91 -10.67 -10.94
CA ASP A 8 20.25 -10.21 -9.59
C ASP A 8 20.51 -11.39 -8.65
N ARG A 9 19.71 -12.45 -8.76
CA ARG A 9 19.91 -13.70 -8.02
C ARG A 9 21.27 -14.32 -8.35
N LYS A 10 21.60 -14.44 -9.64
CA LYS A 10 22.86 -15.04 -10.08
C LYS A 10 24.08 -14.22 -9.66
N ILE A 11 23.96 -12.89 -9.63
CA ILE A 11 24.98 -11.99 -9.11
C ILE A 11 25.18 -12.25 -7.61
N VAL A 12 24.09 -12.31 -6.84
CA VAL A 12 24.13 -12.57 -5.39
C VAL A 12 24.72 -13.96 -5.09
N GLU A 13 24.30 -15.01 -5.79
CA GLU A 13 24.87 -16.37 -5.65
C GLU A 13 26.37 -16.38 -5.94
N ASN A 14 26.83 -15.73 -7.02
CA ASN A 14 28.24 -15.67 -7.38
C ASN A 14 29.10 -14.88 -6.39
N GLU A 15 28.60 -13.74 -5.90
CA GLU A 15 29.32 -12.93 -4.90
C GLU A 15 29.40 -13.67 -3.56
N ILE A 16 28.33 -14.34 -3.15
CA ILE A 16 28.32 -15.14 -1.91
C ILE A 16 29.24 -16.34 -2.02
N SER A 17 29.25 -17.06 -3.14
CA SER A 17 30.22 -18.15 -3.37
C SER A 17 31.66 -17.63 -3.28
N ARG A 18 31.95 -16.48 -3.89
CA ARG A 18 33.28 -15.85 -3.83
C ARG A 18 33.65 -15.46 -2.40
N ASP A 19 32.73 -14.85 -1.66
CA ASP A 19 32.97 -14.41 -0.28
C ASP A 19 33.14 -15.58 0.69
N ILE A 20 32.41 -16.68 0.48
CA ILE A 20 32.57 -17.93 1.23
C ILE A 20 33.95 -18.57 0.95
N GLU A 21 34.40 -18.57 -0.30
CA GLU A 21 35.73 -19.08 -0.66
C GLU A 21 36.86 -18.26 -0.04
N LEU A 22 36.71 -16.93 -0.03
CA LEU A 22 37.70 -16.02 0.53
C LEU A 22 37.66 -15.98 2.07
N ASN A 23 36.48 -16.07 2.68
CA ASN A 23 36.30 -15.97 4.12
C ASN A 23 35.19 -16.91 4.65
N PRO A 24 35.49 -18.20 4.84
CA PRO A 24 34.50 -19.22 5.23
C PRO A 24 33.77 -18.91 6.54
N GLN A 25 34.44 -18.22 7.47
CA GLN A 25 33.89 -17.89 8.79
C GLN A 25 32.74 -16.88 8.71
N TYR A 26 32.83 -15.90 7.81
CA TYR A 26 31.74 -14.97 7.53
C TYR A 26 30.57 -15.67 6.83
N GLY A 27 30.89 -16.60 5.92
CA GLY A 27 29.90 -17.47 5.29
C GLY A 27 29.04 -18.25 6.29
N ILE A 28 29.68 -18.86 7.30
CA ILE A 28 28.98 -19.60 8.36
C ILE A 28 28.08 -18.68 9.18
N ALA A 29 28.56 -17.49 9.56
CA ALA A 29 27.78 -16.53 10.34
C ALA A 29 26.56 -16.01 9.55
N ALA A 30 26.77 -15.65 8.28
CA ALA A 30 25.70 -15.21 7.38
C ALA A 30 24.67 -16.32 7.17
N PHE A 31 25.11 -17.58 6.99
CA PHE A 31 24.20 -18.72 6.86
C PHE A 31 23.32 -18.89 8.10
N LYS A 32 23.93 -18.88 9.29
CA LYS A 32 23.20 -18.99 10.58
C LYS A 32 22.17 -17.87 10.74
N PHE A 33 22.53 -16.65 10.34
CA PHE A 33 21.64 -15.50 10.41
C PHE A 33 20.42 -15.65 9.50
N ILE A 34 20.61 -15.97 8.21
CA ILE A 34 19.49 -16.11 7.27
C ILE A 34 18.63 -17.33 7.61
N TYR A 35 19.24 -18.45 8.02
CA TYR A 35 18.51 -19.62 8.50
C TYR A 35 17.60 -19.26 9.70
N ASN A 36 18.12 -18.55 10.70
CA ASN A 36 17.33 -18.12 11.85
C ASN A 36 16.20 -17.16 11.47
N LEU A 37 16.46 -16.22 10.56
CA LEU A 37 15.42 -15.31 10.06
C LEU A 37 14.30 -16.08 9.35
N LEU A 38 14.64 -16.99 8.43
CA LEU A 38 13.64 -17.79 7.72
C LEU A 38 12.87 -18.70 8.68
N ASN A 39 13.53 -19.26 9.70
CA ASN A 39 12.88 -20.11 10.71
C ASN A 39 11.86 -19.35 11.58
N GLN A 40 12.04 -18.05 11.78
CA GLN A 40 11.07 -17.21 12.49
C GLN A 40 9.84 -16.88 11.64
N ILE A 41 9.98 -16.84 10.31
CA ILE A 41 8.93 -16.36 9.41
C ILE A 41 8.15 -17.54 8.78
N HIS A 42 8.83 -18.64 8.44
CA HIS A 42 8.29 -19.77 7.66
C HIS A 42 8.62 -21.13 8.28
N HIS A 43 8.36 -21.28 9.58
CA HIS A 43 8.71 -22.48 10.35
C HIS A 43 8.09 -23.79 9.79
N SER A 44 6.87 -23.74 9.26
CA SER A 44 6.21 -24.92 8.67
C SER A 44 6.83 -25.37 7.35
N ASP A 45 7.26 -24.42 6.53
CA ASP A 45 7.72 -24.68 5.16
C ASP A 45 9.16 -25.19 5.17
N LEU A 46 9.99 -24.68 6.09
CA LEU A 46 11.33 -25.22 6.34
C LEU A 46 11.32 -26.66 6.86
N LEU A 47 10.31 -27.04 7.64
CA LEU A 47 10.11 -28.42 8.11
C LEU A 47 9.57 -29.34 7.00
N ALA A 48 8.67 -28.82 6.16
CA ALA A 48 8.02 -29.58 5.09
C ALA A 48 8.94 -29.85 3.89
N GLN A 49 9.83 -28.92 3.55
CA GLN A 49 10.72 -29.04 2.39
C GLN A 49 11.95 -29.95 2.61
N HIS A 50 12.03 -30.65 3.75
CA HIS A 50 13.19 -31.48 4.09
C HIS A 50 14.50 -30.74 3.82
N PHE A 51 14.67 -29.54 4.38
CA PHE A 51 15.99 -28.93 4.44
C PHE A 51 16.92 -29.98 5.07
N ASN A 52 17.77 -30.54 4.22
CA ASN A 52 18.22 -31.91 4.31
C ASN A 52 18.76 -32.24 5.72
N PRO A 53 18.46 -33.41 6.33
CA PRO A 53 19.02 -33.86 7.63
C PRO A 53 20.56 -33.89 7.73
N TYR A 54 21.28 -33.41 6.71
CA TYR A 54 22.72 -33.32 6.62
C TYR A 54 23.29 -31.94 6.98
N ILE A 55 22.46 -30.88 7.07
CA ILE A 55 22.91 -29.59 7.61
C ILE A 55 22.49 -29.52 9.08
N ASN A 56 23.18 -30.31 9.90
CA ASN A 56 23.14 -30.09 11.33
C ASN A 56 23.86 -28.75 11.59
N LEU A 57 23.17 -27.77 12.18
CA LEU A 57 23.78 -26.47 12.50
C LEU A 57 25.06 -26.62 13.36
N ASN A 58 25.18 -27.74 14.06
CA ASN A 58 26.33 -28.11 14.88
C ASN A 58 27.52 -28.67 14.07
N THR A 59 27.38 -28.91 12.76
CA THR A 59 28.44 -29.40 11.86
C THR A 59 28.82 -28.38 10.77
N LEU A 60 28.26 -27.17 10.80
CA LEU A 60 28.60 -26.09 9.86
C LEU A 60 30.09 -25.73 9.88
N ASP A 61 30.70 -25.80 11.06
CA ASP A 61 32.09 -25.43 11.27
C ASP A 61 33.08 -26.47 10.69
N SER A 62 32.60 -27.65 10.27
CA SER A 62 33.39 -28.71 9.63
C SER A 62 33.12 -28.88 8.13
N LEU A 63 32.26 -28.04 7.54
CA LEU A 63 31.99 -28.08 6.11
C LEU A 63 33.13 -27.46 5.29
N THR A 64 33.40 -28.05 4.12
CA THR A 64 34.28 -27.41 3.14
C THR A 64 33.60 -26.15 2.56
N PRO A 65 34.36 -25.14 2.09
CA PRO A 65 33.79 -23.93 1.51
C PRO A 65 32.79 -24.20 0.38
N LYS A 66 33.04 -25.23 -0.44
CA LYS A 66 32.14 -25.65 -1.51
C LYS A 66 30.80 -26.18 -0.97
N GLN A 67 30.85 -27.04 0.06
CA GLN A 67 29.64 -27.57 0.70
C GLN A 67 28.84 -26.47 1.40
N LEU A 68 29.54 -25.50 2.00
CA LEU A 68 28.90 -24.34 2.62
C LEU A 68 28.21 -23.46 1.56
N SER A 69 28.85 -23.24 0.40
CA SER A 69 28.24 -22.52 -0.71
C SER A 69 27.01 -23.25 -1.27
N ASP A 70 27.07 -24.58 -1.44
CA ASP A 70 25.94 -25.37 -1.93
C ASP A 70 24.75 -25.30 -0.96
N ALA A 71 25.02 -25.39 0.35
CA ALA A 71 24.02 -25.23 1.40
C ALA A 71 23.40 -23.83 1.38
N PHE A 72 24.23 -22.79 1.22
CA PHE A 72 23.77 -21.41 1.15
C PHE A 72 22.87 -21.15 -0.06
N ASN A 73 23.23 -21.71 -1.22
CA ASN A 73 22.44 -21.59 -2.45
C ASN A 73 21.08 -22.29 -2.32
N GLN A 74 21.00 -23.44 -1.64
CA GLN A 74 19.73 -24.09 -1.32
C GLN A 74 18.87 -23.21 -0.39
N LEU A 75 19.50 -22.53 0.56
CA LEU A 75 18.81 -21.63 1.51
C LEU A 75 18.27 -20.39 0.82
N LEU A 76 19.04 -19.81 -0.09
CA LEU A 76 18.58 -18.73 -0.95
C LEU A 76 17.46 -19.18 -1.86
N GLN A 77 17.57 -20.35 -2.49
CA GLN A 77 16.51 -20.91 -3.32
C GLN A 77 15.20 -21.06 -2.53
N LEU A 78 15.27 -21.51 -1.29
CA LEU A 78 14.09 -21.62 -0.43
C LEU A 78 13.56 -20.26 0.03
N ALA A 79 14.43 -19.29 0.32
CA ALA A 79 14.01 -17.91 0.55
C ALA A 79 13.30 -17.33 -0.70
N PHE A 80 13.77 -17.67 -1.89
CA PHE A 80 13.14 -17.26 -3.15
C PHE A 80 11.81 -17.98 -3.37
N GLU A 81 11.74 -19.29 -3.21
CA GLU A 81 10.52 -20.09 -3.40
C GLU A 81 9.43 -19.72 -2.37
N SER A 82 9.81 -19.50 -1.11
CA SER A 82 8.89 -18.95 -0.08
C SER A 82 8.47 -17.52 -0.38
N SER A 83 9.34 -16.70 -0.99
CA SER A 83 8.95 -15.37 -1.50
C SER A 83 8.02 -15.43 -2.72
N THR A 84 7.95 -16.56 -3.44
CA THR A 84 7.01 -16.72 -4.57
C THR A 84 5.58 -17.04 -4.12
N GLU A 85 5.37 -17.53 -2.89
CA GLU A 85 4.01 -17.76 -2.34
C GLU A 85 3.48 -16.59 -1.49
N ILE A 86 4.30 -15.58 -1.19
CA ILE A 86 3.89 -14.40 -0.41
C ILE A 86 4.04 -13.14 -1.23
N GLU A 87 3.20 -13.04 -2.23
CA GLU A 87 2.29 -11.92 -2.45
C GLU A 87 1.70 -12.15 -3.84
N LYS A 88 0.38 -12.41 -3.91
CA LYS A 88 -0.33 -12.26 -5.19
C LYS A 88 0.14 -10.95 -5.81
N PRO A 89 0.57 -10.92 -7.09
CA PRO A 89 1.07 -9.69 -7.68
C PRO A 89 0.02 -8.62 -7.41
N LEU A 90 0.42 -7.52 -6.76
CA LEU A 90 -0.48 -6.41 -6.49
C LEU A 90 -0.89 -5.85 -7.86
N LEU A 91 -2.08 -6.29 -8.28
CA LEU A 91 -2.68 -5.96 -9.55
C LEU A 91 -3.71 -4.88 -9.32
N TYR A 92 -3.47 -3.74 -9.94
CA TYR A 92 -4.37 -2.61 -9.87
C TYR A 92 -5.30 -2.58 -11.06
N THR A 93 -6.53 -2.18 -10.81
CA THR A 93 -7.49 -1.85 -11.86
C THR A 93 -7.10 -0.52 -12.50
N THR A 94 -7.60 -0.28 -13.72
CA THR A 94 -7.46 1.04 -14.38
C THR A 94 -8.08 2.17 -13.55
N GLY A 95 -9.11 1.87 -12.75
CA GLY A 95 -9.70 2.78 -11.76
C GLY A 95 -8.71 3.20 -10.68
N GLN A 96 -8.04 2.23 -10.05
CA GLN A 96 -7.06 2.51 -9.00
C GLN A 96 -5.86 3.29 -9.54
N ILE A 97 -5.32 2.89 -10.70
CA ILE A 97 -4.23 3.65 -11.34
C ILE A 97 -4.67 5.07 -11.69
N ALA A 98 -5.90 5.26 -12.17
CA ALA A 98 -6.43 6.59 -12.46
C ALA A 98 -6.45 7.49 -11.21
N THR A 99 -6.84 6.95 -10.05
CA THR A 99 -6.78 7.65 -8.75
C THR A 99 -5.36 8.08 -8.40
N TYR A 100 -4.39 7.16 -8.47
CA TYR A 100 -3.00 7.47 -8.11
C TYR A 100 -2.35 8.53 -9.01
N PHE A 101 -2.74 8.57 -10.28
CA PHE A 101 -2.25 9.59 -11.23
C PHE A 101 -3.09 10.87 -11.24
N GLY A 102 -4.22 10.92 -10.54
CA GLY A 102 -5.14 12.07 -10.57
C GLY A 102 -5.77 12.31 -11.94
N VAL A 103 -6.01 11.25 -12.74
CA VAL A 103 -6.56 11.34 -14.10
C VAL A 103 -7.83 10.49 -14.26
N SER A 104 -8.50 10.59 -15.40
CA SER A 104 -9.65 9.73 -15.69
C SER A 104 -9.22 8.31 -16.10
N THR A 105 -10.08 7.32 -15.84
CA THR A 105 -9.90 5.94 -16.31
C THR A 105 -9.74 5.84 -17.83
N THR A 106 -10.44 6.70 -18.56
CA THR A 106 -10.30 6.85 -20.02
C THR A 106 -8.87 7.24 -20.41
N THR A 107 -8.23 8.12 -19.64
CA THR A 107 -6.83 8.53 -19.87
C THR A 107 -5.88 7.35 -19.71
N ILE A 108 -6.04 6.55 -18.64
CA ILE A 108 -5.25 5.33 -18.44
C ILE A 108 -5.46 4.33 -19.57
N ASN A 109 -6.70 4.14 -20.03
CA ASN A 109 -7.01 3.27 -21.16
C ASN A 109 -6.38 3.75 -22.48
N ASN A 110 -6.21 5.06 -22.65
CA ASN A 110 -5.49 5.63 -23.79
C ASN A 110 -3.98 5.37 -23.64
N TRP A 111 -3.40 5.61 -22.46
CA TRP A 111 -1.98 5.33 -22.20
C TRP A 111 -1.60 3.86 -22.38
N LEU A 112 -2.50 2.93 -22.07
CA LEU A 112 -2.32 1.51 -22.41
C LEU A 112 -2.35 1.29 -23.92
N ARG A 113 -3.26 1.92 -24.67
CA ARG A 113 -3.26 1.80 -26.14
C ARG A 113 -2.01 2.41 -26.78
N ASP A 114 -1.53 3.52 -26.24
CA ASP A 114 -0.37 4.26 -26.73
C ASP A 114 0.97 3.66 -26.27
N LYS A 115 0.95 2.49 -25.60
CA LYS A 115 2.14 1.83 -25.03
C LYS A 115 2.97 2.74 -24.10
N ARG A 116 2.29 3.66 -23.43
CA ARG A 116 2.87 4.52 -22.40
C ARG A 116 2.92 3.84 -21.03
N ILE A 117 2.08 2.84 -20.79
CA ILE A 117 2.21 1.94 -19.63
C ILE A 117 2.59 0.57 -20.17
N LEU A 118 3.71 0.00 -19.72
CA LEU A 118 4.30 -1.24 -20.25
C LEU A 118 4.41 -2.31 -19.15
N PHE A 119 4.02 -3.55 -19.47
CA PHE A 119 4.23 -4.72 -18.60
C PHE A 119 4.18 -6.05 -19.40
N PRO A 120 4.75 -7.15 -18.87
CA PRO A 120 5.01 -8.41 -19.62
C PRO A 120 3.79 -9.20 -20.14
N SER A 121 2.56 -8.71 -19.98
CA SER A 121 1.32 -9.39 -20.42
C SER A 121 0.35 -8.42 -21.10
N MET A 122 0.90 -7.37 -21.71
CA MET A 122 0.13 -6.29 -22.29
C MET A 122 -0.33 -6.59 -23.72
N ASP A 123 0.51 -7.25 -24.53
CA ASP A 123 0.26 -7.45 -25.97
C ASP A 123 -0.84 -8.49 -26.26
N ASP A 124 -1.23 -9.31 -25.28
CA ASP A 124 -2.23 -10.39 -25.46
C ASP A 124 -3.69 -9.92 -25.29
N LYS A 125 -3.95 -8.63 -25.01
CA LYS A 125 -5.31 -8.14 -24.68
C LYS A 125 -5.97 -7.38 -25.82
N GLN A 126 -7.06 -7.94 -26.36
CA GLN A 126 -7.95 -7.25 -27.32
C GLN A 126 -8.64 -6.00 -26.76
N SER A 127 -8.76 -5.88 -25.43
CA SER A 127 -9.41 -4.74 -24.77
C SER A 127 -8.86 -4.49 -23.38
N PHE A 128 -8.58 -3.23 -23.07
CA PHE A 128 -8.07 -2.80 -21.77
C PHE A 128 -9.16 -2.48 -20.74
N LYS A 129 -10.45 -2.69 -21.07
CA LYS A 129 -11.58 -2.39 -20.16
C LYS A 129 -11.50 -3.11 -18.80
N GLN A 130 -10.82 -4.25 -18.74
CA GLN A 130 -10.56 -5.01 -17.51
C GLN A 130 -9.06 -5.23 -17.27
N ALA A 131 -8.22 -4.29 -17.72
CA ALA A 131 -6.79 -4.42 -17.51
C ALA A 131 -6.46 -4.49 -16.01
N ARG A 132 -5.57 -5.43 -15.70
CA ARG A 132 -4.94 -5.62 -14.39
C ARG A 132 -3.49 -5.23 -14.59
N ILE A 133 -3.11 -4.11 -13.99
CA ILE A 133 -1.82 -3.46 -14.15
C ILE A 133 -0.97 -3.87 -12.94
N PRO A 134 0.15 -4.56 -13.13
CA PRO A 134 1.02 -4.90 -12.02
C PRO A 134 1.70 -3.65 -11.46
N ILE A 135 1.98 -3.66 -10.15
CA ILE A 135 2.73 -2.61 -9.46
C ILE A 135 4.11 -2.31 -10.09
N THR A 136 4.67 -3.28 -10.80
CA THR A 136 5.96 -3.23 -11.50
C THR A 136 5.88 -2.66 -12.91
N ALA A 137 4.68 -2.31 -13.39
CA ALA A 137 4.54 -1.70 -14.71
C ALA A 137 5.31 -0.38 -14.82
N ILE A 138 5.79 -0.09 -16.02
CA ILE A 138 6.58 1.12 -16.31
C ILE A 138 5.66 2.13 -17.01
N TYR A 139 5.58 3.35 -16.48
CA TYR A 139 4.94 4.48 -17.11
C TYR A 139 5.97 5.37 -17.80
N ARG A 140 5.75 5.67 -19.08
CA ARG A 140 6.50 6.63 -19.89
C ARG A 140 5.71 7.94 -20.00
N SER A 141 6.27 8.96 -19.37
CA SER A 141 5.75 10.33 -19.45
C SER A 141 5.99 10.95 -20.84
N THR A 142 5.36 12.09 -21.11
CA THR A 142 5.45 12.77 -22.42
C THR A 142 6.86 13.29 -22.73
N ASN A 143 7.68 13.53 -21.71
CA ASN A 143 9.07 13.96 -21.88
C ASN A 143 10.06 12.78 -22.02
N GLY A 144 9.55 11.55 -22.08
CA GLY A 144 10.35 10.33 -22.21
C GLY A 144 10.86 9.75 -20.89
N LYS A 145 10.64 10.42 -19.75
CA LYS A 145 11.01 9.87 -18.43
C LYS A 145 10.15 8.64 -18.13
N GLU A 146 10.82 7.56 -17.73
CA GLU A 146 10.22 6.32 -17.29
C GLU A 146 10.15 6.28 -15.76
N THR A 147 9.02 5.83 -15.24
CA THR A 147 8.73 5.79 -13.80
C THR A 147 7.96 4.51 -13.51
N VAL A 148 8.35 3.79 -12.47
CA VAL A 148 7.65 2.56 -12.07
C VAL A 148 6.36 2.95 -11.38
N ILE A 149 5.24 2.27 -11.69
CA ILE A 149 3.93 2.56 -11.10
C ILE A 149 3.98 2.57 -9.57
N ARG A 150 4.79 1.70 -8.97
CA ARG A 150 5.06 1.71 -7.53
C ARG A 150 5.46 3.07 -6.97
N GLU A 151 6.36 3.77 -7.65
CA GLU A 151 6.87 5.07 -7.18
C GLU A 151 5.74 6.11 -7.17
N VAL A 152 4.88 6.08 -8.19
CA VAL A 152 3.70 6.95 -8.27
C VAL A 152 2.73 6.68 -7.12
N ILE A 153 2.50 5.40 -6.79
CA ILE A 153 1.64 5.01 -5.67
C ILE A 153 2.25 5.47 -4.34
N GLN A 154 3.55 5.24 -4.13
CA GLN A 154 4.24 5.65 -2.91
C GLN A 154 4.20 7.16 -2.71
N GLU A 155 4.42 7.93 -3.77
CA GLU A 155 4.32 9.39 -3.74
C GLU A 155 2.89 9.83 -3.40
N TYR A 156 1.88 9.22 -4.03
CA TYR A 156 0.48 9.51 -3.74
C TYR A 156 0.12 9.23 -2.27
N GLU A 157 0.49 8.07 -1.74
CA GLU A 157 0.19 7.72 -0.35
C GLU A 157 0.97 8.60 0.63
N TYR A 158 2.21 8.97 0.29
CA TYR A 158 2.97 9.94 1.07
C TYR A 158 2.25 11.29 1.10
N GLN A 159 1.86 11.84 -0.06
CA GLN A 159 1.12 13.10 -0.13
C GLN A 159 -0.20 13.02 0.64
N LYS A 160 -0.96 11.94 0.49
CA LYS A 160 -2.19 11.68 1.24
C LYS A 160 -1.97 11.56 2.75
N SER A 161 -0.82 11.04 3.18
CA SER A 161 -0.46 10.97 4.61
C SER A 161 -0.06 12.33 5.18
N GLN A 162 0.37 13.27 4.32
CA GLN A 162 0.68 14.65 4.67
C GLN A 162 -0.54 15.58 4.53
N GLU A 163 -1.60 15.15 3.84
CA GLU A 163 -2.87 15.87 3.89
C GLU A 163 -3.30 15.93 5.36
N PRO A 164 -3.67 17.11 5.86
CA PRO A 164 -4.20 17.20 7.22
C PRO A 164 -5.38 16.25 7.27
N VAL A 165 -5.24 15.20 8.08
CA VAL A 165 -6.38 14.39 8.50
C VAL A 165 -7.34 15.42 9.08
N TYR A 166 -8.40 15.75 8.36
CA TYR A 166 -9.52 16.47 8.92
C TYR A 166 -9.98 15.57 10.05
N ASP A 167 -9.49 15.84 11.27
CA ASP A 167 -9.72 14.98 12.41
C ASP A 167 -11.23 14.94 12.57
N GLU A 168 -11.82 13.80 12.23
CA GLU A 168 -13.26 13.64 12.25
C GLU A 168 -13.79 13.96 13.66
N VAL A 169 -12.95 13.76 14.67
CA VAL A 169 -13.18 14.17 16.05
C VAL A 169 -13.16 15.69 16.20
N GLU A 170 -12.21 16.41 15.60
CA GLU A 170 -12.16 17.88 15.61
C GLU A 170 -13.32 18.51 14.83
N ARG A 171 -13.67 17.94 13.67
CA ARG A 171 -14.88 18.30 12.92
C ARG A 171 -16.12 18.11 13.79
N MET A 172 -16.25 16.96 14.45
CA MET A 172 -17.39 16.66 15.32
C MET A 172 -17.45 17.60 16.53
N LYS A 173 -16.29 17.91 17.14
CA LYS A 173 -16.18 18.91 18.21
C LYS A 173 -16.67 20.29 17.74
N ASN A 174 -16.27 20.72 16.55
CA ASN A 174 -16.70 22.00 15.98
C ASN A 174 -18.21 22.04 15.70
N LEU A 175 -18.79 20.95 15.17
CA LEU A 175 -20.23 20.84 14.95
C LEU A 175 -21.01 20.88 16.27
N VAL A 176 -20.57 20.15 17.29
CA VAL A 176 -21.19 20.18 18.63
C VAL A 176 -21.06 21.57 19.26
N GLN A 177 -19.91 22.24 19.14
CA GLN A 177 -19.72 23.59 19.65
C GLN A 177 -20.64 24.60 18.97
N LEU A 178 -20.85 24.46 17.65
CA LEU A 178 -21.75 25.30 16.88
C LEU A 178 -23.22 25.06 17.28
N LEU A 179 -23.61 23.80 17.50
CA LEU A 179 -24.93 23.43 18.03
C LEU A 179 -25.20 24.11 19.39
N LEU A 180 -24.28 23.99 20.33
CA LEU A 180 -24.39 24.62 21.66
C LEU A 180 -24.43 26.15 21.58
N THR A 181 -23.73 26.74 20.60
CA THR A 181 -23.76 28.18 20.38
C THR A 181 -25.15 28.65 19.95
N PHE A 182 -25.83 27.90 19.06
CA PHE A 182 -27.20 28.21 18.68
C PHE A 182 -28.19 27.99 19.82
N GLU A 183 -28.08 26.87 20.57
CA GLU A 183 -28.93 26.61 21.75
C GLU A 183 -28.78 27.70 22.81
N SER A 184 -27.57 28.20 23.03
CA SER A 184 -27.30 29.30 23.96
C SER A 184 -27.85 30.62 23.43
N LYS A 185 -27.62 30.93 22.14
CA LYS A 185 -28.08 32.17 21.50
C LYS A 185 -29.60 32.29 21.52
N TYR A 186 -30.31 31.19 21.28
CA TYR A 186 -31.77 31.15 21.24
C TYR A 186 -32.40 30.61 22.52
N ASN A 187 -31.63 30.25 23.55
CA ASN A 187 -32.12 29.81 24.85
C ASN A 187 -33.16 28.68 24.76
N GLY A 188 -32.78 27.57 24.13
CA GLY A 188 -33.62 26.38 23.96
C GLY A 188 -33.15 25.50 22.80
N LYS A 189 -33.75 24.32 22.69
CA LYS A 189 -33.50 23.40 21.56
C LYS A 189 -34.16 23.87 20.28
N TYR A 190 -33.70 23.41 19.13
CA TYR A 190 -34.20 23.85 17.82
C TYR A 190 -35.74 23.77 17.72
N GLU A 191 -36.34 22.66 18.14
CA GLU A 191 -37.79 22.42 18.09
C GLU A 191 -38.56 23.38 19.01
N GLU A 192 -38.01 23.67 20.19
CA GLU A 192 -38.59 24.61 21.16
C GLU A 192 -38.52 26.05 20.63
N VAL A 193 -37.39 26.40 20.00
CA VAL A 193 -37.15 27.71 19.40
C VAL A 193 -38.06 27.92 18.20
N VAL A 194 -38.22 26.94 17.31
CA VAL A 194 -39.17 27.01 16.19
C VAL A 194 -40.61 27.13 16.69
N SER A 195 -40.97 26.42 17.76
CA SER A 195 -42.32 26.52 18.35
C SER A 195 -42.60 27.90 18.95
N ARG A 196 -41.55 28.60 19.43
CA ARG A 196 -41.65 29.91 20.07
C ARG A 196 -41.53 31.09 19.09
N ILE A 197 -40.60 30.99 18.14
CA ILE A 197 -40.25 32.06 17.18
C ILE A 197 -41.05 31.91 15.87
N GLY A 198 -41.49 30.69 15.55
CA GLY A 198 -42.18 30.37 14.30
C GLY A 198 -41.28 29.71 13.27
N ASP A 199 -41.90 29.16 12.22
CA ASP A 199 -41.21 28.46 11.13
C ASP A 199 -40.19 29.38 10.43
N PRO A 200 -38.88 29.03 10.42
CA PRO A 200 -37.85 29.84 9.78
C PRO A 200 -38.08 30.05 8.28
N ASN A 201 -38.77 29.12 7.61
CA ASN A 201 -39.07 29.22 6.17
C ASN A 201 -40.19 30.24 5.87
N SER A 202 -40.94 30.63 6.89
CA SER A 202 -42.06 31.58 6.79
C SER A 202 -41.76 32.88 7.55
N SER A 203 -40.54 33.08 8.03
CA SER A 203 -40.13 34.24 8.83
C SER A 203 -39.56 35.35 7.94
N ASP A 204 -39.88 36.61 8.27
CA ASP A 204 -39.27 37.79 7.65
C ASP A 204 -37.89 38.13 8.26
N ASP A 205 -37.50 37.49 9.37
CA ASP A 205 -36.17 37.67 9.97
C ASP A 205 -35.13 36.80 9.25
N TRP A 206 -34.45 37.40 8.28
CA TRP A 206 -33.39 36.76 7.51
C TRP A 206 -32.28 36.15 8.36
N LYS A 207 -32.01 36.69 9.56
CA LYS A 207 -31.00 36.11 10.47
C LYS A 207 -31.50 34.81 11.06
N TRP A 208 -32.77 34.77 11.47
CA TRP A 208 -33.39 33.54 11.96
C TRP A 208 -33.43 32.47 10.87
N THR A 209 -33.83 32.82 9.64
CA THR A 209 -33.86 31.87 8.53
C THR A 209 -32.48 31.25 8.26
N ARG A 210 -31.45 32.09 8.13
CA ARG A 210 -30.08 31.61 7.88
C ARG A 210 -29.55 30.76 9.03
N ASP A 211 -29.70 31.23 10.27
CA ASP A 211 -29.17 30.53 11.43
C ASP A 211 -29.93 29.21 11.66
N ALA A 212 -31.22 29.14 11.36
CA ALA A 212 -32.01 27.90 11.40
C ALA A 212 -31.61 26.90 10.30
N ASP A 213 -31.23 27.37 9.12
CA ASP A 213 -30.71 26.52 8.05
C ASP A 213 -29.35 25.92 8.42
N GLU A 214 -28.44 26.74 8.96
CA GLU A 214 -27.15 26.28 9.46
C GLU A 214 -27.32 25.31 10.64
N TRP A 215 -28.24 25.59 11.56
CA TRP A 215 -28.54 24.72 12.69
C TRP A 215 -29.11 23.36 12.23
N ARG A 216 -30.06 23.34 11.28
CA ARG A 216 -30.58 22.11 10.66
C ARG A 216 -29.49 21.29 10.00
N TYR A 217 -28.59 21.95 9.25
CA TYR A 217 -27.45 21.29 8.62
C TYR A 217 -26.53 20.61 9.65
N VAL A 218 -26.18 21.33 10.73
CA VAL A 218 -25.34 20.80 11.81
C VAL A 218 -26.00 19.60 12.50
N MET A 219 -27.29 19.68 12.81
CA MET A 219 -28.01 18.56 13.42
C MET A 219 -28.04 17.33 12.52
N LYS A 220 -28.32 17.51 11.21
CA LYS A 220 -28.32 16.42 10.23
C LYS A 220 -26.94 15.76 10.10
N GLU A 221 -25.88 16.55 10.09
CA GLU A 221 -24.50 16.05 10.05
C GLU A 221 -24.10 15.28 11.33
N ILE A 222 -24.62 15.67 12.50
CA ILE A 222 -24.36 14.98 13.77
C ILE A 222 -25.17 13.67 13.88
N THR A 223 -26.44 13.64 13.44
CA THR A 223 -27.27 12.42 13.51
C THR A 223 -26.91 11.36 12.48
N GLY A 224 -26.11 11.71 11.46
CA GLY A 224 -25.65 10.76 10.45
C GLY A 224 -26.71 10.38 9.42
N ASP A 225 -27.85 11.07 9.41
CA ASP A 225 -28.86 10.94 8.35
C ASP A 225 -28.30 11.57 7.07
N ARG A 226 -27.65 10.77 6.22
CA ARG A 226 -27.22 11.18 4.88
C ARG A 226 -28.32 10.96 3.86
#